data_AF-A0A0Q4X980-F1
#
_entry.id   AF-A0A0Q4X980-F1
#
_cell.length_a   1.000
_cell.length_b   1.000
_cell.length_c   1.000
_cell.angle_alpha   90.00
_cell.angle_beta   90.00
_cell.angle_gamma   90.00
#
_symmetry.space_group_name_H-M   'P 1'
#
loop_
_entity.id
_entity.type
_entity.pdbx_description
1 polymer ?
#
loop_
_entity_poly.entity_id
_entity_poly.type
_entity_poly.pdbx_seq_one_letter_code
_entity_poly.pdbx_strand_id
1 'polypeptide(L)'
;MSDDVSPDRAVMIRLRARLAVVERAAWFGFAEAMRRQPEETEAYIAAERAKCAAGFAGPKWARDLSDAERAMLGAEVDAGLAQLVEDAKEA
;
A
#
# COMPACT_ATOMS: atom_id res chain seq x y z
N MET A 1 35.47 13.09 -8.35
CA MET A 1 34.16 13.65 -7.99
C MET A 1 33.76 12.97 -6.70
N SER A 2 33.29 13.68 -5.67
CA SER A 2 32.86 13.01 -4.44
C SER A 2 31.57 12.26 -4.77
N ASP A 3 31.60 10.93 -4.60
CA ASP A 3 30.46 10.02 -4.76
C ASP A 3 29.50 10.09 -3.55
N ASP A 4 29.57 11.15 -2.76
CA ASP A 4 28.76 11.28 -1.56
C ASP A 4 27.32 11.67 -1.89
N VAL A 5 26.39 10.99 -1.21
CA VAL A 5 24.97 11.29 -1.28
C VAL A 5 24.72 12.61 -0.56
N SER A 6 24.15 13.59 -1.26
CA SER A 6 23.78 14.87 -0.65
C SER A 6 22.80 14.68 0.51
N PRO A 7 22.81 15.58 1.53
CA PRO A 7 21.91 15.45 2.69
C PRO A 7 20.43 15.30 2.31
N ASP A 8 19.93 16.10 1.36
CA ASP A 8 18.54 16.03 0.89
C ASP A 8 18.23 14.69 0.21
N ARG A 9 19.17 14.17 -0.58
CA ARG A 9 19.02 12.86 -1.22
C ARG A 9 19.08 11.72 -0.21
N ALA A 10 19.87 11.87 0.84
CA ALA A 10 19.96 10.90 1.93
C ALA A 10 18.64 10.79 2.71
N VAL A 11 17.92 11.90 2.92
CA VAL A 11 16.58 11.86 3.53
C VAL A 11 15.63 11.01 2.69
N MET A 12 15.57 11.27 1.38
CA MET A 12 14.70 10.51 0.47
C MET A 12 15.08 9.03 0.38
N ILE A 13 16.38 8.71 0.35
CA ILE A 13 16.84 7.32 0.34
C ILE A 13 16.44 6.60 1.62
N ARG A 14 16.62 7.25 2.78
CA ARG A 14 16.22 6.65 4.06
C ARG A 14 14.71 6.45 4.16
N LEU A 15 13.91 7.37 3.62
CA LEU A 15 12.46 7.20 3.55
C LEU A 15 12.10 5.99 2.67
N ARG A 16 12.67 5.89 1.48
CA ARG A 16 12.48 4.73 0.59
C ARG A 16 12.89 3.41 1.23
N ALA A 17 14.02 3.40 1.93
CA ALA A 17 14.48 2.21 2.65
C ALA A 17 13.49 1.78 3.74
N ARG A 18 12.92 2.74 4.48
CA ARG A 18 11.89 2.45 5.49
C ARG A 18 10.60 1.92 4.87
N LEU A 19 10.16 2.51 3.75
CA LEU A 19 9.00 2.02 3.00
C LEU A 19 9.23 0.59 2.51
N ALA A 20 10.37 0.32 1.88
CA ALA A 20 10.72 -1.02 1.41
C ALA A 20 10.74 -2.06 2.54
N VAL A 21 11.23 -1.70 3.74
CA VAL A 21 11.20 -2.61 4.90
C VAL A 21 9.75 -2.93 5.32
N VAL A 22 8.90 -1.92 5.41
CA VAL A 22 7.49 -2.10 5.78
C VAL A 22 6.75 -2.93 4.72
N GLU A 23 6.97 -2.63 3.44
CA GLU A 23 6.41 -3.38 2.31
C GLU A 23 6.82 -4.85 2.37
N ARG A 24 8.10 -5.17 2.60
CA ARG A 24 8.57 -6.56 2.69
C ARG A 24 8.00 -7.29 3.91
N ALA A 25 7.88 -6.62 5.05
CA ALA A 25 7.27 -7.21 6.24
C ALA A 25 5.77 -7.49 6.04
N ALA A 26 5.04 -6.55 5.44
CA ALA A 26 3.63 -6.72 5.10
C ALA A 26 3.43 -7.84 4.06
N TRP A 27 4.28 -7.89 3.03
CA TRP A 27 4.27 -8.94 2.02
C TRP A 27 4.43 -10.33 2.61
N PHE A 28 5.39 -10.52 3.53
CA PHE A 28 5.59 -11.82 4.17
C PHE A 28 4.32 -12.31 4.90
N GLY A 29 3.65 -11.41 5.63
CA GLY A 29 2.39 -11.74 6.29
C GLY A 29 1.27 -12.03 5.30
N PHE A 30 1.16 -11.24 4.23
CA PHE A 30 0.13 -11.40 3.20
C PHE A 30 0.29 -12.71 2.41
N ALA A 31 1.50 -13.02 1.93
CA ALA A 31 1.78 -14.25 1.21
C ALA A 31 1.48 -15.50 2.06
N GLU A 32 1.82 -15.46 3.35
CA GLU A 32 1.47 -16.53 4.28
C GLU A 32 -0.05 -16.67 4.49
N ALA A 33 -0.78 -15.56 4.54
CA ALA A 33 -2.25 -15.56 4.62
C ALA A 33 -2.88 -16.16 3.36
N MET A 34 -2.44 -15.72 2.18
CA MET A 34 -2.86 -16.26 0.87
C MET A 34 -2.61 -17.76 0.76
N ARG A 35 -1.49 -18.26 1.28
CA ARG A 35 -1.16 -19.69 1.28
C ARG A 35 -2.05 -20.52 2.22
N ARG A 36 -2.50 -19.94 3.33
CA ARG A 36 -3.31 -20.65 4.34
C ARG A 36 -4.81 -20.58 4.10
N GLN A 37 -5.30 -19.41 3.67
CA GLN A 37 -6.71 -19.04 3.56
C GLN A 37 -6.90 -18.13 2.34
N PRO A 38 -6.70 -18.64 1.12
CA PRO A 38 -6.70 -17.81 -0.09
C PRO A 38 -8.04 -17.12 -0.31
N GLU A 39 -9.15 -17.85 -0.23
CA GLU A 39 -10.49 -17.32 -0.51
C GLU A 39 -10.89 -16.23 0.49
N GLU A 40 -10.65 -16.44 1.79
CA GLU A 40 -10.95 -15.45 2.82
C GLU A 40 -10.05 -14.21 2.70
N THR A 41 -8.78 -14.41 2.35
CA THR A 41 -7.84 -13.30 2.16
C THR A 41 -8.23 -12.46 0.94
N GLU A 42 -8.58 -13.09 -0.19
CA GLU A 42 -9.06 -12.39 -1.39
C GLU A 42 -10.38 -11.65 -1.10
N ALA A 43 -11.32 -12.27 -0.39
CA ALA A 43 -12.57 -11.63 0.01
C ALA A 43 -12.33 -10.41 0.91
N TYR A 44 -11.38 -10.52 1.84
CA TYR A 44 -10.98 -9.40 2.69
C TYR A 44 -10.40 -8.24 1.87
N ILE A 45 -9.48 -8.51 0.95
CA ILE A 45 -8.91 -7.47 0.07
C ILE A 45 -9.99 -6.85 -0.81
N ALA A 46 -10.90 -7.63 -1.38
CA ALA A 46 -12.02 -7.11 -2.16
C ALA A 46 -12.91 -6.16 -1.34
N ALA A 47 -13.15 -6.47 -0.06
CA ALA A 47 -13.89 -5.59 0.84
C ALA A 47 -13.13 -4.28 1.13
N GLU A 48 -11.80 -4.32 1.31
CA GLU A 48 -10.98 -3.10 1.45
C GLU A 48 -11.00 -2.26 0.18
N ARG A 49 -10.87 -2.89 -0.98
CA ARG A 49 -10.99 -2.24 -2.30
C ARG A 49 -12.33 -1.52 -2.48
N ALA A 50 -13.44 -2.14 -2.06
CA ALA A 50 -14.75 -1.49 -2.07
C ALA A 50 -14.81 -0.24 -1.16
N LYS A 51 -14.10 -0.24 -0.02
CA LYS A 51 -13.97 0.95 0.84
C LYS A 51 -13.16 2.04 0.17
N CYS A 52 -12.16 1.68 -0.62
CA CYS A 52 -11.38 2.62 -1.44
C CYS A 52 -12.29 3.36 -2.43
N ALA A 53 -13.09 2.60 -3.18
CA ALA A 53 -14.04 3.15 -4.15
C ALA A 53 -15.13 4.02 -3.49
N ALA A 54 -15.52 3.69 -2.26
CA ALA A 54 -16.47 4.49 -1.47
C ALA A 54 -15.84 5.76 -0.85
N GLY A 55 -14.57 6.06 -1.12
CA GLY A 55 -13.89 7.25 -0.64
C GLY A 55 -13.37 7.16 0.79
N PHE A 56 -13.13 5.95 1.31
CA PHE A 56 -12.55 5.70 2.65
C PHE A 56 -13.22 6.53 3.76
N ALA A 57 -14.49 6.29 4.03
CA ALA A 57 -15.31 7.08 4.97
C ALA A 57 -15.03 6.81 6.47
N GLY A 58 -13.76 6.73 6.86
CA GLY A 58 -13.37 6.80 8.27
C GLY A 58 -13.24 8.27 8.67
N PRO A 59 -14.00 8.80 9.64
CA PRO A 59 -14.01 10.23 9.94
C PRO A 59 -12.67 10.75 10.45
N LYS A 60 -11.64 9.91 10.68
CA LYS A 60 -10.31 10.27 11.22
C LYS A 60 -9.18 10.26 10.18
N TRP A 61 -9.41 9.73 8.99
CA TRP A 61 -8.35 9.49 8.02
C TRP A 61 -8.36 10.53 6.92
N ALA A 62 -7.18 10.97 6.46
CA ALA A 62 -7.01 11.97 5.39
C ALA A 62 -7.89 13.22 5.57
N ARG A 63 -8.02 13.69 6.83
CA ARG A 63 -8.86 14.87 7.19
C ARG A 63 -8.33 16.16 6.61
N ASP A 64 -7.03 16.21 6.39
CA ASP A 64 -6.28 17.32 5.82
C ASP A 64 -6.41 17.42 4.30
N LEU A 65 -6.90 16.37 3.64
CA LEU A 65 -7.08 16.33 2.20
C LEU A 65 -8.42 16.95 1.76
N SER A 66 -8.46 17.46 0.54
CA SER A 66 -9.70 17.78 -0.18
C SER A 66 -10.41 16.51 -0.65
N ASP A 67 -11.66 16.64 -1.13
CA ASP A 67 -12.40 15.51 -1.71
C ASP A 67 -11.70 14.94 -2.96
N ALA A 68 -11.09 15.80 -3.78
CA ALA A 68 -10.37 15.37 -4.97
C ALA A 68 -9.10 14.58 -4.61
N GLU A 69 -8.34 15.03 -3.61
CA GLU A 69 -7.15 14.33 -3.12
C GLU A 69 -7.50 13.00 -2.43
N ARG A 70 -8.61 12.94 -1.68
CA ARG A 70 -9.12 11.67 -1.13
C ARG A 70 -9.53 10.70 -2.22
N ALA A 71 -10.18 11.18 -3.28
CA ALA A 71 -10.55 10.33 -4.42
C ALA A 71 -9.31 9.78 -5.14
N MET A 72 -8.30 10.63 -5.38
CA MET A 72 -7.02 10.20 -5.96
C MET A 72 -6.33 9.17 -5.06
N LEU A 73 -6.22 9.44 -3.76
CA LEU A 73 -5.63 8.52 -2.79
C LEU A 73 -6.36 7.18 -2.75
N GLY A 74 -7.70 7.19 -2.77
CA GLY A 74 -8.50 5.97 -2.84
C GLY A 74 -8.23 5.15 -4.10
N ALA A 75 -8.11 5.80 -5.25
CA ALA A 75 -7.80 5.13 -6.52
C ALA A 75 -6.40 4.49 -6.53
N GLU A 76 -5.39 5.19 -6.00
CA GLU A 76 -4.03 4.66 -5.88
C GLU A 76 -3.96 3.44 -4.95
N VAL A 77 -4.67 3.50 -3.81
CA VAL A 77 -4.74 2.36 -2.88
C VAL A 77 -5.48 1.17 -3.50
N ASP A 78 -6.58 1.40 -4.23
CA ASP A 78 -7.32 0.33 -4.91
C ASP A 78 -6.44 -0.37 -5.96
N ALA A 79 -5.74 0.41 -6.80
CA ALA A 79 -4.83 -0.12 -7.81
C ALA A 79 -3.69 -0.95 -7.17
N GLY A 80 -3.12 -0.46 -6.07
CA GLY A 80 -2.09 -1.17 -5.32
C GLY A 80 -2.59 -2.49 -4.73
N LEU A 81 -3.80 -2.51 -4.14
CA LEU A 81 -4.41 -3.72 -3.61
C LEU A 81 -4.74 -4.73 -4.70
N ALA A 82 -5.17 -4.27 -5.87
CA ALA A 82 -5.40 -5.14 -7.03
C ALA A 82 -4.10 -5.84 -7.46
N GLN A 83 -3.02 -5.08 -7.63
CA GLN A 83 -1.73 -5.63 -8.04
C GLN A 83 -1.16 -6.59 -6.98
N LEU A 84 -1.31 -6.27 -5.69
CA LEU A 84 -0.84 -7.10 -4.59
C LEU A 84 -1.42 -8.53 -4.63
N VAL A 85 -2.70 -8.67 -5.00
CA VAL A 85 -3.37 -9.97 -5.13
C VAL A 85 -2.81 -10.75 -6.32
N GLU A 86 -2.60 -10.10 -7.46
CA GLU A 86 -2.02 -10.74 -8.64
C GLU A 86 -0.59 -11.23 -8.36
N ASP A 87 0.25 -10.38 -7.76
CA ASP A 87 1.62 -10.74 -7.39
C ASP A 87 1.66 -11.97 -6.46
N ALA A 88 0.67 -12.14 -5.57
CA ALA A 88 0.62 -13.27 -4.64
C ALA A 88 0.14 -14.56 -5.28
N LYS A 89 -0.57 -14.48 -6.41
CA LYS A 89 -0.95 -15.66 -7.20
C LYS A 89 0.20 -16.18 -8.06
N GLU A 90 1.18 -15.32 -8.36
CA GLU A 90 2.37 -15.66 -9.15
C GLU A 90 3.58 -16.13 -8.32
N ALA A 91 3.54 -15.97 -6.98
CA ALA A 91 4.62 -16.28 -6.04
C ALA A 91 4.64 -17.74 -5.55
#